data_AF-A0A8J7RQE4-F1
#
_entry.id   AF-A0A8J7RQE4-F1
#
_cell.length_a   1.000
_cell.length_b   1.000
_cell.length_c   1.000
_cell.angle_alpha   90.00
_cell.angle_beta   90.00
_cell.angle_gamma   90.00
#
_symmetry.space_group_name_H-M   'P 1'
#
loop_
_entity.id
_entity.type
_entity.pdbx_description
1 polymer ?
#
loop_
_entity_poly.entity_id
_entity_poly.type
_entity_poly.pdbx_seq_one_letter_code
_entity_poly.pdbx_strand_id
1 'polypeptide(L)'
;MAKKNTAAVAEELAQPILEQMGLILWDVVYEKEGSGWYLRYYIDKEGGVSIDDCEAMSRPLDAKLDEVDPIEQSYCLEVSSAG
;
A
#
# COMPACT_ATOMS: atom_id res chain seq x y z
N MET A 1 3.46 -16.88 17.33
CA MET A 1 3.09 -16.75 15.90
C MET A 1 2.40 -15.42 15.77
N ALA A 2 3.10 -14.40 15.28
CA ALA A 2 2.51 -13.06 15.14
C ALA A 2 1.37 -13.18 14.12
N LYS A 3 0.15 -12.76 14.50
CA LYS A 3 -0.94 -12.55 13.55
C LYS A 3 -0.34 -11.76 12.38
N LYS A 4 -0.41 -12.27 11.16
CA LYS A 4 -0.06 -11.46 9.99
C LYS A 4 -0.98 -10.25 10.04
N ASN A 5 -0.44 -9.10 10.42
CA ASN A 5 -1.18 -7.85 10.43
C ASN A 5 -1.49 -7.52 8.98
N THR A 6 -2.67 -6.98 8.72
CA THR A 6 -3.10 -6.48 7.41
C THR A 6 -1.99 -5.74 6.67
N ALA A 7 -1.23 -4.88 7.38
CA ALA A 7 -0.06 -4.18 6.85
C ALA A 7 0.97 -5.12 6.20
N ALA A 8 1.34 -6.23 6.85
CA ALA A 8 2.31 -7.18 6.30
C ALA A 8 1.80 -7.86 5.02
N VAL A 9 0.51 -8.18 4.95
CA VAL A 9 -0.07 -8.73 3.71
C VAL A 9 -0.07 -7.68 2.62
N ALA A 10 -0.51 -6.47 2.95
CA ALA A 10 -0.45 -5.30 2.07
C ALA A 10 0.96 -5.04 1.51
N GLU A 11 1.99 -5.12 2.35
CA GLU A 11 3.41 -5.03 1.96
C GLU A 11 3.79 -6.12 0.96
N GLU A 12 3.48 -7.39 1.26
CA GLU A 12 3.74 -8.53 0.37
C GLU A 12 3.06 -8.36 -1.01
N LEU A 13 1.86 -7.76 -1.05
CA LEU A 13 1.14 -7.48 -2.29
C LEU A 13 1.71 -6.29 -3.07
N ALA A 14 2.23 -5.29 -2.37
CA ALA A 14 2.88 -4.14 -2.99
C ALA A 14 4.25 -4.49 -3.60
N GLN A 15 5.03 -5.38 -2.97
CA GLN A 15 6.36 -5.78 -3.45
C GLN A 15 6.48 -6.02 -4.96
N PRO A 16 5.68 -6.93 -5.57
CA PRO A 16 5.81 -7.19 -7.00
C PRO A 16 5.51 -5.95 -7.85
N ILE A 17 4.56 -5.10 -7.44
CA ILE A 17 4.20 -3.88 -8.17
C ILE A 17 5.36 -2.88 -8.13
N LEU A 18 5.95 -2.71 -6.94
CA LEU A 18 7.09 -1.82 -6.72
C LEU A 18 8.30 -2.26 -7.53
N GLU A 19 8.63 -3.56 -7.52
CA GLU A 19 9.74 -4.12 -8.31
C GLU A 19 9.54 -3.90 -9.81
N GLN A 20 8.30 -4.00 -10.33
CA GLN A 20 8.02 -3.72 -11.72
C GLN A 20 8.16 -2.24 -12.09
N MET A 21 7.85 -1.34 -11.16
CA MET A 21 7.90 0.11 -11.36
C MET A 21 9.26 0.72 -10.99
N GLY A 22 10.15 -0.05 -10.36
CA GLY A 22 11.41 0.44 -9.79
C GLY A 22 11.19 1.37 -8.58
N LEU A 23 10.09 1.16 -7.85
CA LEU A 23 9.76 1.87 -6.62
C LEU A 23 10.26 1.07 -5.41
N ILE A 24 10.42 1.75 -4.29
CA ILE A 24 10.87 1.20 -3.02
C ILE A 24 9.72 1.35 -2.02
N LEU A 25 9.35 0.27 -1.34
CA LEU A 25 8.45 0.37 -0.20
C LEU A 25 9.20 0.96 0.98
N TRP A 26 8.70 2.05 1.52
CA TRP A 26 9.27 2.67 2.71
C TRP A 26 8.62 2.10 3.98
N ASP A 27 7.30 2.16 4.05
CA ASP A 27 6.52 1.66 5.17
C ASP A 27 5.04 1.47 4.77
N VAL A 28 4.33 0.58 5.47
CA VAL A 28 2.87 0.42 5.31
C VAL A 28 2.20 0.51 6.66
N VAL A 29 1.34 1.51 6.80
CA VAL A 29 0.64 1.78 8.03
C VAL A 29 -0.82 1.39 7.87
N TYR A 30 -1.26 0.45 8.69
CA TYR A 30 -2.67 0.11 8.83
C TYR A 30 -3.15 0.55 10.21
N GLU A 31 -3.88 1.64 10.26
CA GLU A 31 -4.37 2.23 11.50
C GLU A 31 -5.87 2.54 11.43
N LYS A 32 -6.49 2.65 12.61
CA LYS A 32 -7.90 3.00 12.73
C LYS A 32 -8.02 4.47 13.13
N GLU A 33 -8.47 5.30 12.20
CA GLU A 33 -8.70 6.72 12.45
C GLU A 33 -10.21 6.97 12.65
N GLY A 34 -10.59 7.26 13.90
CA GLY A 34 -11.98 7.49 14.29
C GLY A 34 -12.87 6.26 14.07
N SER A 35 -13.81 6.35 13.12
CA SER A 35 -14.72 5.26 12.76
C SER A 35 -14.27 4.47 11.54
N GLY A 36 -13.23 4.92 10.83
CA GLY A 36 -12.72 4.29 9.62
C GLY A 36 -11.37 3.60 9.82
N TRP A 37 -11.02 2.73 8.87
CA TRP A 37 -9.69 2.17 8.76
C TRP A 37 -8.93 2.86 7.64
N TYR A 38 -7.63 3.05 7.82
CA TYR A 38 -6.76 3.70 6.86
C TYR A 38 -5.57 2.79 6.59
N LEU A 39 -5.35 2.50 5.31
CA LEU A 39 -4.21 1.75 4.83
C LEU A 39 -3.35 2.69 3.98
N ARG A 40 -2.25 3.15 4.57
CA ARG A 40 -1.36 4.14 3.97
C ARG A 40 -0.06 3.48 3.57
N TYR A 41 0.27 3.56 2.29
CA TYR A 41 1.54 3.08 1.74
C TYR A 41 2.48 4.25 1.54
N TYR A 42 3.67 4.14 2.10
CA TYR A 42 4.77 5.06 1.86
C TYR A 42 5.72 4.44 0.86
N ILE A 43 5.86 5.10 -0.28
CA ILE A 43 6.75 4.68 -1.35
C ILE A 43 7.84 5.70 -1.62
N ASP A 44 8.95 5.23 -2.15
CA ASP A 44 10.07 6.07 -2.55
C ASP A 44 10.65 5.62 -3.88
N LYS A 45 11.43 6.48 -4.54
CA LYS A 45 12.06 6.17 -5.82
C LYS A 45 13.37 6.91 -5.95
N GLU A 46 14.37 6.26 -6.53
CA GLU A 46 15.59 6.94 -6.93
C GLU A 46 15.28 7.97 -8.04
N GLY A 47 15.21 9.26 -7.65
CA GLY A 47 14.79 10.36 -8.52
C GLY A 47 13.46 11.04 -8.14
N GLY A 48 12.80 10.54 -7.09
CA GLY A 48 11.54 11.09 -6.57
C GLY A 48 10.32 10.38 -7.15
N VAL A 49 9.30 10.23 -6.31
CA VAL A 49 7.99 9.68 -6.69
C VAL A 49 7.16 10.78 -7.31
N SER A 50 6.63 10.55 -8.51
CA SER A 50 5.68 11.47 -9.14
C SER A 50 4.23 11.07 -8.82
N ILE A 51 3.29 11.99 -8.98
CA ILE A 51 1.85 11.71 -8.87
C ILE A 51 1.42 10.56 -9.81
N ASP A 52 2.04 10.49 -10.99
CA ASP A 52 1.80 9.41 -11.96
C ASP A 52 2.21 8.03 -11.40
N ASP A 53 3.35 7.94 -10.70
CA ASP A 53 3.78 6.69 -10.06
C ASP A 53 2.78 6.27 -8.96
N CYS A 54 2.26 7.21 -8.17
CA CYS A 54 1.24 6.93 -7.17
C CYS A 54 -0.07 6.42 -7.79
N GLU A 55 -0.55 7.02 -8.89
CA GLU A 55 -1.75 6.56 -9.58
C GLU A 55 -1.52 5.19 -10.25
N ALA A 56 -0.36 5.01 -10.89
CA ALA A 56 -0.01 3.78 -11.57
C ALA A 56 0.20 2.61 -10.60
N MET A 57 0.61 2.87 -9.35
CA MET A 57 0.69 1.87 -8.30
C MET A 57 -0.67 1.61 -7.63
N SER A 58 -1.49 2.64 -7.38
CA SER A 58 -2.75 2.48 -6.65
C SER A 58 -3.72 1.54 -7.37
N ARG A 59 -3.79 1.60 -8.71
CA ARG A 59 -4.66 0.74 -9.52
C ARG A 59 -4.37 -0.77 -9.37
N PRO A 60 -3.15 -1.27 -9.67
CA PRO A 60 -2.84 -2.68 -9.51
C PRO A 60 -2.86 -3.11 -8.04
N LEU A 61 -2.52 -2.22 -7.11
CA LEU A 61 -2.56 -2.51 -5.68
C LEU A 61 -3.99 -2.74 -5.18
N ASP A 62 -4.92 -1.87 -5.58
CA ASP A 62 -6.35 -2.01 -5.33
C ASP A 62 -6.89 -3.33 -5.88
N ALA A 63 -6.59 -3.65 -7.15
CA ALA A 63 -6.99 -4.92 -7.76
C ALA A 63 -6.41 -6.14 -7.02
N LYS A 64 -5.19 -6.04 -6.50
CA LYS A 64 -4.55 -7.13 -5.74
C LYS A 64 -5.16 -7.28 -4.34
N LEU A 65 -5.49 -6.16 -3.70
CA LEU A 65 -6.16 -6.14 -2.41
C LEU A 65 -7.57 -6.72 -2.52
N ASP A 66 -8.32 -6.42 -3.59
CA ASP A 66 -9.66 -6.98 -3.84
C ASP A 66 -9.60 -8.49 -4.12
N GLU A 67 -8.58 -8.97 -4.83
CA GLU A 67 -8.38 -10.40 -5.09
C GLU A 67 -8.05 -11.22 -3.83
N VAL A 68 -7.25 -10.65 -2.92
CA VAL A 68 -6.83 -11.32 -1.68
C VAL A 68 -7.80 -11.07 -0.52
N ASP A 69 -8.56 -9.97 -0.60
CA ASP A 69 -9.48 -9.45 0.40
C ASP A 69 -8.95 -9.57 1.86
N PRO A 70 -7.79 -8.97 2.19
CA PRO A 70 -7.22 -9.10 3.53
C PRO A 70 -7.95 -8.25 4.59
N ILE A 71 -8.91 -7.40 4.17
CA ILE A 71 -9.62 -6.45 5.02
C ILE A 71 -11.13 -6.57 4.77
N GLU A 72 -11.83 -7.36 5.58
CA GLU A 72 -13.29 -7.56 5.47
C GLU A 72 -14.14 -6.29 5.78
N GLN A 73 -13.50 -5.18 6.18
CA GLN A 73 -14.14 -3.98 6.70
C GLN A 73 -13.74 -2.76 5.87
N SER A 74 -14.61 -1.76 5.75
CA SER A 74 -14.31 -0.57 4.94
C SER A 74 -13.06 0.15 5.44
N TYR A 75 -12.11 0.35 4.52
CA TYR A 75 -10.89 1.10 4.73
C TYR A 75 -10.66 2.11 3.61
N CYS A 76 -9.84 3.12 3.87
CA CYS A 76 -9.37 4.10 2.90
C CYS A 76 -7.95 3.73 2.48
N LEU A 77 -7.72 3.53 1.17
CA LEU A 77 -6.40 3.27 0.61
C LEU A 77 -5.74 4.61 0.25
N GLU A 78 -4.58 4.89 0.83
CA GLU A 78 -3.76 6.06 0.48
C GLU A 78 -2.35 5.62 0.06
N VAL A 79 -1.85 6.18 -1.04
CA VAL A 79 -0.47 5.98 -1.50
C VAL A 79 0.21 7.34 -1.49
N SER A 80 1.25 7.47 -0.65
CA SER A 80 2.03 8.70 -0.49
C SER A 80 3.52 8.42 -0.71
N SER A 81 4.25 9.44 -1.12
CA SER A 81 5.71 9.40 -1.15
C SER A 81 6.30 9.58 0.25
N ALA A 82 7.47 8.99 0.51
CA ALA A 82 8.15 9.04 1.81
C ALA A 82 8.82 10.40 2.15
N GLY A 83 8.85 11.34 1.20
CA GLY A 83 9.38 12.70 1.39
C GLY A 83 10.28 13.15 0.26
#